data_AF-A0A507W813-F1
#
_entry.id   AF-A0A507W813-F1
#
_cell.length_a   1.000
_cell.length_b   1.000
_cell.length_c   1.000
_cell.angle_alpha   90.00
_cell.angle_beta   90.00
_cell.angle_gamma   90.00
#
_symmetry.space_group_name_H-M   'P 1'
#
loop_
_entity.id
_entity.type
_entity.pdbx_description
1 polymer ?
#
loop_
_entity_poly.entity_id
_entity_poly.type
_entity_poly.pdbx_seq_one_letter_code
_entity_poly.pdbx_strand_id
1 'polypeptide(L)'
;MLTEARLYSLIRNLAQTTPAWATAIRYHTKPDERFDLTLVARRAYGLPSEWRVIMAAAGLQSVDEPLNEQLLVLPTLEQLQRLKRNTGAI
;
A
#
# COMPACT_ATOMS: atom_id res chain seq x y z
N MET A 1 15.55 7.80 -8.38
CA MET A 1 15.62 6.96 -7.16
C MET A 1 15.18 7.67 -5.87
N LEU A 2 15.04 9.00 -5.82
CA LEU A 2 14.46 9.71 -4.64
C LEU A 2 12.92 9.66 -4.57
N THR A 3 12.26 9.40 -5.70
CA THR A 3 10.80 9.45 -5.84
C THR A 3 10.11 8.23 -5.22
N GLU A 4 10.66 7.03 -5.39
CA GLU A 4 10.08 5.79 -4.85
C GLU A 4 10.15 5.74 -3.32
N ALA A 5 11.31 6.08 -2.74
CA ALA A 5 11.47 6.14 -1.28
C ALA A 5 10.54 7.19 -0.65
N ARG A 6 10.31 8.32 -1.34
CA ARG A 6 9.39 9.36 -0.88
C ARG A 6 7.93 8.89 -0.96
N LEU A 7 7.55 8.20 -2.03
CA LEU A 7 6.21 7.62 -2.18
C LEU A 7 5.95 6.57 -1.09
N TYR A 8 6.93 5.71 -0.81
CA TYR A 8 6.86 4.72 0.26
C TYR A 8 6.59 5.37 1.62
N SER A 9 7.38 6.39 1.99
CA SER A 9 7.21 7.11 3.26
C SER A 9 5.85 7.81 3.36
N LEU A 10 5.34 8.39 2.26
CA LEU A 10 4.02 9.01 2.23
C LEU A 10 2.89 7.99 2.45
N ILE A 11 2.96 6.85 1.78
CA ILE A 11 1.96 5.78 1.95
C ILE A 11 2.02 5.21 3.37
N ARG A 12 3.23 4.99 3.91
CA ARG A 12 3.42 4.51 5.27
C ARG A 12 2.83 5.46 6.30
N ASN A 13 3.10 6.77 6.15
CA ASN A 13 2.55 7.80 7.02
C ASN A 13 1.02 7.84 6.92
N LEU A 14 0.46 7.77 5.71
CA LEU A 14 -0.98 7.73 5.49
C LEU A 14 -1.60 6.51 6.20
N ALA A 15 -1.02 5.33 6.05
CA ALA A 15 -1.52 4.12 6.70
C ALA A 15 -1.58 4.23 8.23
N GLN A 16 -0.61 4.94 8.84
CA GLN A 16 -0.53 5.11 10.29
C GLN A 16 -1.40 6.26 10.83
N THR A 17 -1.59 7.32 10.06
CA THR A 17 -2.28 8.54 10.50
C THR A 17 -3.76 8.57 10.13
N THR A 18 -4.20 7.75 9.17
CA THR A 18 -5.58 7.78 8.67
C THR A 18 -6.56 7.25 9.73
N PRO A 19 -7.46 8.09 10.24
CA PRO A 19 -8.41 7.66 11.26
C PRO A 19 -9.49 6.74 10.70
N ALA A 20 -10.15 5.96 11.56
CA ALA A 20 -11.16 4.95 11.20
C ALA A 20 -12.30 5.48 10.31
N TRP A 21 -12.70 6.74 10.51
CA TRP A 21 -13.78 7.40 9.80
C TRP A 21 -13.35 8.06 8.48
N ALA A 22 -12.05 8.19 8.21
CA ALA A 22 -11.57 8.81 6.98
C ALA A 22 -11.63 7.84 5.80
N THR A 23 -11.81 8.42 4.61
CA THR A 23 -11.91 7.71 3.33
C THR A 23 -10.58 7.07 2.96
N ALA A 24 -10.49 5.75 3.20
CA ALA A 24 -9.38 4.89 2.82
C ALA A 24 -9.88 3.47 2.61
N ILE A 25 -9.14 2.68 1.82
CA ILE A 25 -9.40 1.27 1.63
C ILE A 25 -8.87 0.53 2.86
N ARG A 26 -9.73 -0.22 3.53
CA ARG A 26 -9.38 -1.03 4.69
C ARG A 26 -9.44 -2.48 4.29
N TYR A 27 -8.27 -3.12 4.24
CA TYR A 27 -8.13 -4.48 3.76
C TYR A 27 -7.54 -5.37 4.86
N HIS A 28 -8.25 -6.44 5.20
CA HIS A 28 -7.74 -7.47 6.10
C HIS A 28 -6.93 -8.47 5.28
N THR A 29 -5.63 -8.58 5.57
CA THR A 29 -4.78 -9.56 4.91
C THR A 29 -5.09 -10.95 5.43
N LYS A 30 -4.96 -11.93 4.54
CA LYS A 30 -5.25 -13.34 4.81
C LYS A 30 -3.98 -14.18 4.77
N PRO A 31 -3.96 -15.35 5.42
CA PRO A 31 -2.78 -16.22 5.44
C PRO A 31 -2.38 -16.75 4.06
N ASP A 32 -3.33 -16.87 3.10
CA ASP A 32 -3.03 -17.24 1.71
C ASP A 32 -2.22 -16.19 0.95
N GLU A 33 -2.18 -14.95 1.45
CA GLU A 33 -1.57 -13.80 0.79
C GLU A 33 -0.17 -13.46 1.33
N ARG A 34 0.31 -14.26 2.30
CA ARG A 34 1.52 -13.99 3.08
C ARG A 34 2.76 -13.73 2.23
N PHE A 35 2.87 -14.41 1.09
CA PHE A 35 4.01 -14.31 0.17
C PHE A 35 3.63 -13.72 -1.20
N ASP A 36 2.37 -13.30 -1.39
CA ASP A 36 1.90 -12.77 -2.66
C ASP A 36 1.24 -11.39 -2.49
N LEU A 37 2.11 -10.37 -2.49
CA LEU A 37 1.69 -8.97 -2.44
C LEU A 37 0.91 -8.54 -3.70
N THR A 38 1.13 -9.21 -4.83
CA THR A 38 0.44 -8.90 -6.08
C THR A 38 -1.02 -9.34 -6.02
N LEU A 39 -1.31 -10.44 -5.33
CA LEU A 39 -2.66 -10.92 -5.03
C LEU A 39 -3.41 -9.92 -4.15
N VAL A 40 -2.77 -9.38 -3.11
CA VAL A 40 -3.35 -8.34 -2.26
C VAL A 40 -3.65 -7.09 -3.08
N ALA A 41 -2.70 -6.64 -3.91
CA ALA A 41 -2.89 -5.47 -4.77
C ALA A 41 -4.04 -5.66 -5.77
N ARG A 42 -4.16 -6.86 -6.35
CA ARG A 42 -5.29 -7.21 -7.22
C ARG A 42 -6.62 -7.20 -6.46
N ARG A 43 -6.67 -7.71 -5.23
CA ARG A 43 -7.90 -7.71 -4.41
C ARG A 43 -8.28 -6.31 -3.92
N ALA A 44 -7.30 -5.48 -3.56
CA ALA A 44 -7.54 -4.12 -3.05
C ALA A 44 -7.81 -3.08 -4.15
N TYR A 45 -7.06 -3.12 -5.26
CA TYR A 45 -7.08 -2.11 -6.32
C TYR A 45 -7.52 -2.63 -7.69
N GLY A 46 -7.65 -3.94 -7.87
CA GLY A 46 -7.83 -4.54 -9.20
C GLY A 46 -6.56 -4.60 -10.05
N LEU A 47 -5.43 -4.09 -9.54
CA LEU A 47 -4.18 -3.91 -10.29
C LEU A 47 -3.02 -4.61 -9.57
N PRO A 48 -2.43 -5.69 -10.14
CA PRO A 48 -1.31 -6.39 -9.51
C PRO A 48 0.00 -5.56 -9.51
N SER A 49 0.10 -4.55 -10.38
CA SER A 49 1.24 -3.64 -10.46
C SER A 49 1.41 -2.75 -9.22
N GLU A 50 0.39 -2.62 -8.37
CA GLU A 50 0.40 -1.77 -7.17
C GLU A 50 0.93 -2.48 -5.90
N TRP A 51 1.63 -3.60 -6.06
CA TRP A 51 2.21 -4.36 -4.93
C TRP A 51 3.12 -3.51 -4.03
N ARG A 52 3.79 -2.49 -4.58
CA ARG A 52 4.63 -1.55 -3.81
C ARG A 52 3.84 -0.73 -2.79
N VAL A 53 2.58 -0.43 -3.09
CA VAL A 53 1.68 0.31 -2.19
C VAL A 53 1.31 -0.57 -0.99
N ILE A 54 1.05 -1.85 -1.25
CA ILE A 54 0.79 -2.85 -0.20
C ILE A 54 2.00 -3.00 0.70
N MET A 55 3.18 -3.15 0.10
CA MET A 55 4.46 -3.24 0.83
C MET A 55 4.66 -2.03 1.75
N ALA A 56 4.43 -0.82 1.23
CA ALA A 56 4.56 0.43 2.00
C ALA A 56 3.53 0.57 3.13
N ALA A 57 2.27 0.19 2.88
CA ALA A 57 1.24 0.25 3.90
C ALA A 57 1.50 -0.79 5.02
N ALA A 58 1.89 -2.00 4.65
CA ALA A 58 2.30 -3.06 5.58
C ALA A 58 3.59 -2.70 6.34
N GLY A 59 4.44 -1.84 5.76
CA GLY A 59 5.71 -1.43 6.33
C GLY A 59 6.83 -2.46 6.11
N LEU A 60 6.69 -3.29 5.08
CA LEU A 60 7.67 -4.29 4.70
C LEU A 60 8.85 -3.62 3.99
N GLN A 61 10.07 -4.01 4.35
CA GLN A 61 11.28 -3.44 3.75
C GLN A 61 11.70 -4.17 2.47
N SER A 62 11.25 -5.41 2.31
CA SER A 62 11.50 -6.25 1.14
C SER A 62 10.25 -7.04 0.73
N VAL A 63 10.22 -7.48 -0.52
CA VAL A 63 9.17 -8.38 -1.06
C VAL A 63 9.24 -9.79 -0.48
N ASP A 64 10.42 -10.20 0.01
CA ASP A 64 10.62 -11.52 0.61
C ASP A 64 10.12 -11.59 2.06
N GLU A 65 9.81 -10.44 2.65
CA GLU A 65 9.32 -10.38 4.02
C GLU A 65 7.86 -10.82 4.08
N PRO A 66 7.51 -11.81 4.92
CA PRO A 66 6.16 -12.34 4.97
C PRO A 66 5.18 -11.28 5.48
N LEU A 67 4.09 -11.09 4.75
CA LEU A 67 2.98 -10.25 5.16
C LEU A 67 2.16 -10.97 6.25
N ASN A 68 2.36 -10.57 7.50
CA ASN A 68 1.54 -11.07 8.60
C ASN A 68 0.07 -10.61 8.47
N GLU A 69 -0.84 -11.40 9.02
CA GLU A 69 -2.26 -11.06 9.10
C GLU A 69 -2.45 -9.77 9.90
N GLN A 70 -2.94 -8.73 9.23
CA GLN A 70 -3.15 -7.40 9.81
C GLN A 70 -4.18 -6.62 9.00
N LEU A 71 -4.73 -5.58 9.62
CA LEU A 71 -5.56 -4.61 8.93
C LEU A 71 -4.67 -3.59 8.22
N LEU A 72 -4.64 -3.64 6.89
CA LEU A 72 -3.99 -2.64 6.07
C LEU A 72 -4.91 -1.46 5.80
N VAL A 73 -4.38 -0.26 6.00
CA VAL A 73 -5.02 0.99 5.59
C VAL A 73 -4.31 1.50 4.34
N LEU A 74 -5.05 1.51 3.24
CA LEU A 74 -4.56 1.76 1.90
C LEU A 74 -5.19 3.06 1.35
N PRO A 75 -4.44 3.91 0.64
CA PRO A 75 -5.03 5.05 -0.03
C PRO A 75 -6.02 4.61 -1.11
N THR A 76 -7.05 5.40 -1.39
CA THR A 76 -7.90 5.17 -2.57
C THR A 76 -7.13 5.36 -3.87
N LEU A 77 -7.65 4.85 -5.00
CA LEU A 77 -7.02 5.04 -6.32
C LEU A 77 -6.79 6.53 -6.65
N GLU A 78 -7.75 7.39 -6.32
CA GLU A 78 -7.59 8.84 -6.54
C GLU A 78 -6.47 9.43 -5.68
N GLN A 79 -6.41 9.08 -4.39
CA GLN A 79 -5.34 9.51 -3.49
C GLN A 79 -3.99 9.01 -3.98
N LEU A 80 -3.90 7.75 -4.40
CA LEU A 80 -2.69 7.14 -4.94
C LEU A 80 -2.21 7.87 -6.21
N GLN A 81 -3.11 8.15 -7.15
CA GLN A 81 -2.77 8.91 -8.36
C GLN A 81 -2.28 10.33 -8.03
N ARG A 82 -2.91 11.00 -7.05
CA ARG A 82 -2.44 12.32 -6.56
C ARG A 82 -1.04 12.21 -5.94
N LEU A 83 -0.78 11.20 -5.11
CA LEU A 83 0.54 10.97 -4.51
C LEU A 83 1.62 10.71 -5.57
N LYS A 84 1.30 9.89 -6.58
CA LYS A 84 2.21 9.61 -7.70
C LYS A 84 2.53 10.87 -8.51
N ARG A 85 1.52 11.70 -8.80
CA ARG A 85 1.69 13.01 -9.48
C ARG A 85 2.59 13.93 -8.67
N ASN A 86 2.31 14.08 -7.38
CA ASN A 86 3.05 14.98 -6.48
C ASN A 86 4.51 14.56 -6.31
N THR A 87 4.80 13.27 -6.44
CA THR A 87 6.14 12.71 -6.28
C THR A 87 6.91 12.64 -7.60
N GLY A 88 6.29 12.99 -8.74
CA GLY A 88 6.89 12.86 -10.07
C GLY A 88 7.17 11.41 -10.46
N ALA A 89 6.35 10.47 -9.98
CA ALA A 89 6.44 9.03 -10.28
C ALA A 89 5.60 8.63 -11.51
N ILE A 90 5.23 9.62 -12.34
CA ILE A 90 4.46 9.48 -13.59
C ILE A 90 5.11 10.35 -14.66
#